data_AF-A0A6N7Z6C7-F1
#
_entry.id   AF-A0A6N7Z6C7-F1
#
_cell.length_a   1.000
_cell.length_b   1.000
_cell.length_c   1.000
_cell.angle_alpha   90.00
_cell.angle_beta   90.00
_cell.angle_gamma   90.00
#
_symmetry.space_group_name_H-M   'P 1'
#
loop_
_entity.id
_entity.type
_entity.pdbx_description
1 polymer ?
#
loop_
_entity_poly.entity_id
_entity_poly.type
_entity_poly.pdbx_seq_one_letter_code
_entity_poly.pdbx_strand_id
1 'polypeptide(L)'
;MVKHRFRRVGIRVLLIALVAGTVQLLTSTAASADPAASTWLKLRMCESSNRYTINTGTGYYGAYQFDLPTWRSVGGAGRPDQASAAEQDYRALYLYRMRGWQPWECAGMLGLLGDGDARSKRIPSYAEAAYIGGRPAPAPTPPPVAAKPPWPGLVYAYGDCAPALRSFQLRMNAFGYSFQGTGCYYGKTQQAVLDLQRANAINDSGRLGPKTWKAAWDGKPPR
;
A
#
# COMPACT_ATOMS: atom_id res chain seq x y z
N MET A 1 64.93 62.79 6.59
CA MET A 1 65.94 61.72 6.75
C MET A 1 65.40 60.73 7.77
N VAL A 2 65.16 59.47 7.36
CA VAL A 2 65.36 58.24 8.15
C VAL A 2 64.43 57.89 9.35
N LYS A 3 63.63 56.83 9.10
CA LYS A 3 63.34 55.60 9.90
C LYS A 3 62.55 55.68 11.23
N HIS A 4 61.40 54.98 11.27
CA HIS A 4 61.17 53.68 11.98
C HIS A 4 60.40 53.91 13.29
N ARG A 5 59.47 53.13 13.81
CA ARG A 5 58.78 51.83 13.62
C ARG A 5 57.60 51.93 14.64
N PHE A 6 56.45 51.27 14.54
CA PHE A 6 56.24 49.87 14.93
C PHE A 6 54.75 49.53 14.79
N ARG A 7 54.52 48.27 14.41
CA ARG A 7 53.25 47.56 14.19
C ARG A 7 52.31 47.55 15.42
N ARG A 8 51.01 47.37 15.15
CA ARG A 8 50.12 46.27 15.61
C ARG A 8 48.68 46.57 15.12
N VAL A 9 48.25 46.01 13.99
CA VAL A 9 47.27 44.91 13.88
C VAL A 9 46.10 45.01 14.88
N GLY A 10 44.95 45.46 14.38
CA GLY A 10 43.62 45.25 14.96
C GLY A 10 42.66 44.95 13.81
N ILE A 11 42.04 43.78 13.84
CA ILE A 11 41.28 43.15 12.75
C ILE A 11 39.79 43.08 13.17
N ARG A 12 38.90 43.14 12.16
CA ARG A 12 37.46 42.72 12.11
C ARG A 12 36.46 43.69 12.77
N VAL A 13 35.21 43.82 12.30
CA VAL A 13 34.29 42.87 11.63
C VAL A 13 33.39 43.65 10.66
N LEU A 14 33.23 43.20 9.42
CA LEU A 14 32.11 43.61 8.55
C LEU A 14 31.04 42.51 8.65
N LEU A 15 29.87 42.84 9.21
CA LEU A 15 28.73 41.92 9.27
C LEU A 15 28.04 41.88 7.90
N ILE A 16 28.23 40.78 7.16
CA ILE A 16 27.43 40.46 5.97
C ILE A 16 26.33 39.51 6.42
N ALA A 17 25.09 40.00 6.48
CA ALA A 17 23.92 39.16 6.68
C ALA A 17 23.60 38.43 5.35
N LEU A 18 23.97 37.14 5.27
CA LEU A 18 23.54 36.25 4.20
C LEU A 18 22.09 35.81 4.48
N VAL A 19 21.16 36.33 3.69
CA VAL A 19 19.79 35.79 3.62
C VAL A 19 19.86 34.48 2.83
N ALA A 20 19.98 33.36 3.54
CA ALA A 20 19.85 32.04 2.95
C ALA A 20 18.35 31.72 2.76
N GLY A 21 17.80 32.13 1.62
CA GLY A 21 16.49 31.66 1.16
C GLY A 21 16.61 30.22 0.67
N THR A 22 16.05 29.26 1.41
CA THR A 22 15.98 27.86 0.97
C THR A 22 14.91 27.74 -0.11
N VAL A 23 15.34 27.55 -1.37
CA VAL A 23 14.45 27.08 -2.45
C VAL A 23 14.05 25.65 -2.11
N GLN A 24 12.84 25.45 -1.61
CA GLN A 24 12.29 24.10 -1.47
C GLN A 24 11.91 23.59 -2.86
N LEU A 25 12.68 22.61 -3.34
CA LEU A 25 12.34 21.82 -4.52
C LEU A 25 11.05 21.04 -4.21
N LEU A 26 9.94 21.48 -4.81
CA LEU A 26 8.71 20.70 -4.87
C LEU A 26 8.98 19.48 -5.75
N THR A 27 9.31 18.34 -5.14
CA THR A 27 9.31 17.06 -5.85
C THR A 27 7.87 16.67 -6.13
N SER A 28 7.40 16.95 -7.34
CA SER A 28 6.12 16.47 -7.86
C SER A 28 6.15 14.94 -7.88
N THR A 29 5.58 14.29 -6.86
CA THR A 29 5.25 12.87 -6.98
C THR A 29 4.20 12.77 -8.10
N ALA A 30 4.57 12.18 -9.23
CA ALA A 30 3.60 11.90 -10.29
C ALA A 30 2.40 11.19 -9.66
N ALA A 31 1.22 11.81 -9.74
CA ALA A 31 0.00 11.16 -9.35
C ALA A 31 -0.13 9.89 -10.23
N SER A 32 -0.27 8.72 -9.60
CA SER A 32 -0.61 7.48 -10.31
C SER A 32 -1.81 7.76 -11.21
N ALA A 33 -1.64 7.50 -12.50
CA ALA A 33 -2.53 7.95 -13.55
C ALA A 33 -3.46 6.81 -13.98
N ASP A 34 -3.92 5.99 -13.05
CA ASP A 34 -4.85 4.90 -13.35
C ASP A 34 -6.14 5.42 -14.01
N PRO A 35 -6.93 4.55 -14.68
CA PRO A 35 -8.12 4.98 -15.40
C PRO A 35 -9.15 5.53 -14.43
N ALA A 36 -9.89 6.55 -14.85
CA ALA A 36 -10.92 7.18 -14.03
C ALA A 36 -11.98 6.17 -13.55
N ALA A 37 -12.61 6.44 -12.41
CA ALA A 37 -13.70 5.61 -11.86
C ALA A 37 -14.84 5.35 -12.86
N SER A 38 -15.13 6.34 -13.71
CA SER A 38 -16.14 6.22 -14.77
C SER A 38 -15.75 5.20 -15.85
N THR A 39 -14.46 5.06 -16.17
CA THR A 39 -13.94 4.03 -17.09
C THR A 39 -14.14 2.63 -16.51
N TRP A 40 -13.84 2.46 -15.22
CA TRP A 40 -14.09 1.21 -14.50
C TRP A 40 -15.57 0.87 -14.38
N LEU A 41 -16.43 1.88 -14.20
CA LEU A 41 -17.87 1.69 -14.24
C LEU A 41 -18.35 1.23 -15.61
N LYS A 42 -17.86 1.83 -16.71
CA LYS A 42 -18.18 1.37 -18.08
C LYS A 42 -17.82 -0.10 -18.28
N LEU A 43 -16.63 -0.50 -17.82
CA LEU A 43 -16.20 -1.89 -17.86
C LEU A 43 -17.19 -2.80 -17.11
N ARG A 44 -17.43 -2.55 -15.81
CA ARG A 44 -18.36 -3.37 -15.00
C ARG A 44 -19.78 -3.41 -15.56
N MET A 45 -20.25 -2.30 -16.14
CA MET A 45 -21.57 -2.26 -16.76
C MET A 45 -21.65 -3.19 -17.97
N CYS A 46 -20.62 -3.22 -18.82
CA CYS A 46 -20.52 -4.14 -19.94
C CYS A 46 -20.37 -5.60 -19.46
N GLU A 47 -19.50 -5.85 -18.48
CA GLU A 47 -19.18 -7.20 -18.01
C GLU A 47 -20.36 -7.86 -17.26
N SER A 48 -21.03 -7.13 -16.38
CA SER A 48 -21.94 -7.71 -15.39
C SER A 48 -23.18 -6.86 -15.10
N SER A 49 -23.38 -5.75 -15.80
CA SER A 49 -24.31 -4.69 -15.37
C SER A 49 -24.02 -4.20 -13.95
N ASN A 50 -22.73 -4.13 -13.58
CA ASN A 50 -22.23 -3.66 -12.28
C ASN A 50 -22.67 -4.55 -11.08
N ARG A 51 -22.80 -5.86 -11.29
CA ARG A 51 -23.28 -6.81 -10.27
C ARG A 51 -22.12 -7.62 -9.67
N TYR A 52 -21.69 -7.27 -8.46
CA TYR A 52 -20.58 -7.94 -7.76
C TYR A 52 -20.84 -9.39 -7.35
N THR A 53 -22.10 -9.78 -7.18
CA THR A 53 -22.48 -11.14 -6.76
C THR A 53 -22.95 -12.01 -7.92
N ILE A 54 -22.77 -11.56 -9.17
CA ILE A 54 -23.28 -12.31 -10.33
C ILE A 54 -22.50 -13.60 -10.54
N ASN A 55 -23.24 -14.66 -10.82
CA ASN A 55 -22.74 -15.95 -11.24
C ASN A 55 -23.83 -16.60 -12.11
N THR A 56 -23.62 -16.60 -13.42
CA THR A 56 -24.56 -17.16 -14.41
C THR A 56 -24.23 -18.59 -14.79
N GLY A 57 -23.20 -19.20 -14.19
CA GLY A 57 -22.73 -20.54 -14.56
C GLY A 57 -21.85 -20.60 -15.81
N THR A 58 -21.41 -19.46 -16.36
CA THR A 58 -20.57 -19.40 -17.57
C THR A 58 -19.07 -19.58 -17.32
N GLY A 59 -18.66 -19.80 -16.06
CA GLY A 59 -17.25 -19.91 -15.66
C GLY A 59 -16.58 -18.58 -15.31
N TYR A 60 -17.32 -17.47 -15.40
CA TYR A 60 -16.90 -16.12 -15.02
C TYR A 60 -17.75 -15.60 -13.85
N TYR A 61 -17.13 -14.82 -12.98
CA TYR A 61 -17.71 -14.47 -11.69
C TYR A 61 -17.54 -12.99 -11.34
N GLY A 62 -18.56 -12.43 -10.68
CA GLY A 62 -18.52 -11.12 -10.07
C GLY A 62 -18.52 -9.95 -11.05
N ALA A 63 -18.29 -8.74 -10.55
CA ALA A 63 -18.56 -7.52 -11.32
C ALA A 63 -17.64 -7.34 -12.54
N TYR A 64 -16.47 -7.96 -12.48
CA TYR A 64 -15.42 -7.89 -13.49
C TYR A 64 -15.29 -9.17 -14.32
N GLN A 65 -16.23 -10.12 -14.13
CA GLN A 65 -16.26 -11.39 -14.84
C GLN A 65 -14.89 -12.09 -14.84
N PHE A 66 -14.31 -12.27 -13.65
CA PHE A 66 -13.07 -13.02 -13.51
C PHE A 66 -13.29 -14.50 -13.79
N ASP A 67 -12.39 -15.15 -14.53
CA ASP A 67 -12.21 -16.60 -14.44
C ASP A 67 -11.38 -16.98 -13.18
N LEU A 68 -11.50 -18.24 -12.72
CA LEU A 68 -10.80 -18.69 -11.51
C LEU A 68 -9.26 -18.70 -11.63
N PRO A 69 -8.65 -19.20 -12.73
CA PRO A 69 -7.20 -19.08 -12.94
C PRO A 69 -6.69 -17.63 -12.82
N THR A 70 -7.34 -16.68 -13.48
CA THR A 70 -6.98 -15.27 -13.49
C THR A 70 -7.16 -14.66 -12.10
N TRP A 71 -8.28 -14.93 -11.42
CA TRP A 71 -8.53 -14.52 -10.03
C TRP A 71 -7.39 -14.96 -9.09
N ARG A 72 -6.99 -16.24 -9.19
CA ARG A 72 -5.89 -16.80 -8.39
C ARG A 72 -4.54 -16.20 -8.77
N SER A 73 -4.32 -15.87 -10.04
CA SER A 73 -3.06 -15.27 -10.51
C SER A 73 -2.78 -13.90 -9.88
N VAL A 74 -3.82 -13.18 -9.47
CA VAL A 74 -3.71 -11.92 -8.73
C VAL A 74 -3.93 -12.09 -7.23
N GLY A 75 -3.87 -13.32 -6.72
CA GLY A 75 -3.89 -13.67 -5.29
C GLY A 75 -5.29 -13.80 -4.67
N GLY A 76 -6.33 -13.89 -5.50
CA GLY A 76 -7.69 -14.11 -5.02
C GLY A 76 -7.91 -15.53 -4.49
N ALA A 77 -8.62 -15.64 -3.37
CA ALA A 77 -9.06 -16.91 -2.78
C ALA A 77 -10.55 -17.15 -3.07
N GLY A 78 -11.00 -18.41 -3.04
CA GLY A 78 -12.40 -18.77 -3.31
C GLY A 78 -12.86 -18.36 -4.71
N ARG A 79 -14.15 -18.02 -4.84
CA ARG A 79 -14.71 -17.48 -6.08
C ARG A 79 -14.92 -15.96 -6.01
N PRO A 80 -14.73 -15.21 -7.11
CA PRO A 80 -14.93 -13.75 -7.14
C PRO A 80 -16.33 -13.32 -6.71
N ASP A 81 -17.39 -14.03 -7.11
CA ASP A 81 -18.80 -13.71 -6.77
C ASP A 81 -19.10 -13.77 -5.27
N GLN A 82 -18.27 -14.48 -4.51
CA GLN A 82 -18.38 -14.62 -3.05
C GLN A 82 -17.48 -13.61 -2.30
N ALA A 83 -16.56 -12.96 -3.02
CA ALA A 83 -15.66 -11.97 -2.45
C ALA A 83 -16.35 -10.63 -2.27
N SER A 84 -15.94 -9.86 -1.26
CA SER A 84 -16.45 -8.50 -1.07
C SER A 84 -16.18 -7.64 -2.32
N ALA A 85 -17.01 -6.60 -2.55
CA ALA A 85 -16.79 -5.68 -3.66
C ALA A 85 -15.38 -5.05 -3.62
N ALA A 86 -14.90 -4.69 -2.43
CA ALA A 86 -13.56 -4.14 -2.25
C ALA A 86 -12.43 -5.12 -2.64
N GLU A 87 -12.66 -6.42 -2.43
CA GLU A 87 -11.72 -7.46 -2.87
C GLU A 87 -11.70 -7.57 -4.40
N GLN A 88 -12.88 -7.56 -5.03
CA GLN A 88 -12.97 -7.59 -6.49
C GLN A 88 -12.33 -6.35 -7.12
N ASP A 89 -12.59 -5.16 -6.59
CA ASP A 89 -11.98 -3.89 -7.01
C ASP A 89 -10.46 -3.94 -6.91
N TYR A 90 -9.96 -4.44 -5.77
CA TYR A 90 -8.53 -4.60 -5.53
C TYR A 90 -7.86 -5.50 -6.57
N ARG A 91 -8.45 -6.68 -6.82
CA ARG A 91 -7.90 -7.65 -7.75
C ARG A 91 -8.01 -7.17 -9.20
N ALA A 92 -9.08 -6.45 -9.55
CA ALA A 92 -9.24 -5.84 -10.87
C ALA A 92 -8.18 -4.76 -11.12
N LEU A 93 -7.97 -3.85 -10.17
CA LEU A 93 -6.91 -2.85 -10.29
C LEU A 93 -5.52 -3.51 -10.38
N TYR A 94 -5.29 -4.55 -9.58
CA TYR A 94 -4.02 -5.28 -9.64
C TYR A 94 -3.83 -5.95 -11.01
N LEU A 95 -4.86 -6.61 -11.53
CA LEU A 95 -4.81 -7.25 -12.85
C LEU A 95 -4.54 -6.24 -13.97
N TYR A 96 -5.17 -5.07 -13.93
CA TYR A 96 -4.93 -3.99 -14.89
C TYR A 96 -3.47 -3.50 -14.83
N ARG A 97 -2.92 -3.27 -13.64
CA ARG A 97 -1.51 -2.88 -13.51
C ARG A 97 -0.54 -3.97 -13.93
N MET A 98 -0.98 -5.23 -13.98
CA MET A 98 -0.18 -6.33 -14.50
C MET A 98 -0.27 -6.47 -16.03
N ARG A 99 -1.45 -6.29 -16.63
CA ARG A 99 -1.71 -6.71 -18.03
C ARG A 99 -2.32 -5.62 -18.92
N GLY A 100 -2.66 -4.47 -18.34
CA GLY A 100 -3.54 -3.48 -18.95
C GLY A 100 -4.94 -4.04 -19.12
N TRP A 101 -5.68 -3.53 -20.10
CA TRP A 101 -7.05 -3.95 -20.40
C TRP A 101 -7.20 -5.32 -21.06
N GLN A 102 -6.10 -5.96 -21.46
CA GLN A 102 -6.11 -7.22 -22.24
C GLN A 102 -6.97 -8.35 -21.66
N PRO A 103 -7.12 -8.54 -20.34
CA PRO A 103 -7.95 -9.61 -19.79
C PRO A 103 -9.45 -9.45 -19.99
N TRP A 104 -9.92 -8.27 -20.40
CA TRP A 104 -11.36 -7.95 -20.50
C TRP A 104 -11.77 -7.72 -21.94
N GLU A 105 -12.64 -8.58 -22.46
CA GLU A 105 -13.19 -8.46 -23.81
C GLU A 105 -14.02 -7.18 -23.96
N CYS A 106 -14.83 -6.84 -22.94
CA CYS A 106 -15.58 -5.60 -22.91
C CYS A 106 -14.69 -4.36 -22.97
N ALA A 107 -13.49 -4.39 -22.40
CA ALA A 107 -12.57 -3.26 -22.51
C ALA A 107 -12.14 -3.03 -23.97
N GLY A 108 -11.93 -4.12 -24.73
CA GLY A 108 -11.68 -4.06 -26.17
C GLY A 108 -12.88 -3.52 -26.96
N MET A 109 -14.09 -4.03 -26.69
CA MET A 109 -15.32 -3.55 -27.34
C MET A 109 -15.60 -2.07 -27.07
N LEU A 110 -15.30 -1.60 -25.86
CA LEU A 110 -15.47 -0.21 -25.44
C LEU A 110 -14.32 0.72 -25.89
N GLY A 111 -13.26 0.17 -26.49
CA GLY A 111 -12.07 0.94 -26.89
C GLY A 111 -11.35 1.60 -25.72
N LEU A 112 -11.31 0.94 -24.55
CA LEU A 112 -10.64 1.50 -23.38
C LEU A 112 -9.13 1.52 -23.61
N LEU A 113 -8.52 2.71 -23.46
CA LEU A 113 -7.09 2.90 -23.60
C LEU A 113 -6.41 2.75 -22.25
N GLY A 114 -5.25 2.09 -22.23
CA GLY A 114 -4.40 2.03 -21.05
C GLY A 114 -3.63 3.34 -20.85
N ASP A 115 -3.32 3.64 -19.60
CA ASP A 115 -2.44 4.75 -19.19
C ASP A 115 -1.04 4.23 -18.83
N GLY A 116 -0.22 5.10 -18.23
CA GLY A 116 1.14 4.75 -17.80
C GLY A 116 1.21 3.73 -16.66
N ASP A 117 0.12 3.50 -15.93
CA ASP A 117 0.06 2.49 -14.88
C ASP A 117 -0.34 1.10 -15.43
N ALA A 118 -0.87 1.03 -16.65
CA ALA A 118 -1.05 -0.23 -17.36
C ALA A 118 0.29 -0.97 -17.49
N ARG A 119 0.36 -2.21 -17.02
CA ARG A 119 1.59 -3.05 -17.02
C ARG A 119 2.76 -2.49 -16.19
N SER A 120 2.50 -1.54 -15.29
CA SER A 120 3.49 -1.03 -14.31
C SER A 120 3.97 -2.09 -13.32
N LYS A 121 3.23 -3.19 -13.16
CA LYS A 121 3.45 -4.24 -12.14
C LYS A 121 3.35 -3.73 -10.70
N ARG A 122 2.79 -2.54 -10.49
CA ARG A 122 2.57 -1.97 -9.17
C ARG A 122 1.42 -2.69 -8.46
N ILE A 123 1.69 -3.22 -7.27
CA ILE A 123 0.67 -3.85 -6.42
C ILE A 123 -0.16 -2.74 -5.74
N PRO A 124 -1.49 -2.67 -5.93
CA PRO A 124 -2.31 -1.67 -5.24
C PRO A 124 -2.44 -1.95 -3.73
N SER A 125 -2.97 -0.97 -3.00
CA SER A 125 -3.63 -1.19 -1.72
C SER A 125 -5.16 -1.16 -1.88
N TYR A 126 -5.91 -1.65 -0.88
CA TYR A 126 -7.37 -1.55 -0.89
C TYR A 126 -7.89 -0.11 -0.91
N ALA A 127 -7.20 0.81 -0.23
CA ALA A 127 -7.56 2.22 -0.24
C ALA A 127 -7.43 2.82 -1.64
N GLU A 128 -6.40 2.41 -2.38
CA GLU A 128 -6.18 2.82 -3.77
C GLU A 128 -7.14 2.15 -4.75
N ALA A 129 -7.68 0.97 -4.44
CA ALA A 129 -8.67 0.33 -5.29
C ALA A 129 -10.09 0.86 -5.08
N ALA A 130 -10.38 1.47 -3.93
CA ALA A 130 -11.74 1.89 -3.57
C ALA A 130 -12.40 2.79 -4.62
N TYR A 131 -11.63 3.66 -5.28
CA TYR A 131 -12.15 4.59 -6.27
C TYR A 131 -12.71 3.89 -7.51
N ILE A 132 -12.15 2.74 -7.89
CA ILE A 132 -12.62 2.05 -9.11
C ILE A 132 -14.03 1.53 -8.91
N GLY A 133 -14.39 1.10 -7.70
CA GLY A 133 -15.72 0.60 -7.33
C GLY A 133 -16.82 1.67 -7.24
N GLY A 134 -16.51 2.94 -7.54
CA GLY A 134 -17.47 4.06 -7.42
C GLY A 134 -17.69 4.54 -5.98
N ARG A 135 -16.90 4.02 -5.02
CA ARG A 135 -16.79 4.62 -3.70
C ARG A 135 -15.86 5.83 -3.84
N PRO A 136 -16.11 6.95 -3.12
CA PRO A 136 -15.19 8.08 -3.16
C PRO A 136 -13.78 7.56 -2.87
N ALA A 137 -12.82 7.86 -3.77
CA ALA A 137 -11.42 7.78 -3.38
C ALA A 137 -11.29 8.63 -2.12
N PRO A 138 -10.75 8.11 -0.99
CA PRO A 138 -10.34 9.03 0.05
C PRO A 138 -9.39 10.03 -0.63
N ALA A 139 -9.62 11.34 -0.44
CA ALA A 139 -8.65 12.35 -0.84
C ALA A 139 -7.25 11.90 -0.37
N PRO A 140 -6.16 12.23 -1.08
CA PRO A 140 -4.81 11.95 -0.62
C PRO A 140 -4.62 12.66 0.73
N THR A 141 -4.96 11.94 1.77
CA THR A 141 -4.64 12.28 3.12
C THR A 141 -3.20 11.82 3.29
N PRO A 142 -2.33 12.61 3.93
CA PRO A 142 -1.07 12.07 4.42
C PRO A 142 -1.40 10.74 5.12
N PRO A 143 -0.59 9.68 4.94
CA PRO A 143 -0.92 8.35 5.44
C PRO A 143 -1.44 8.51 6.85
N PRO A 144 -2.66 8.03 7.17
CA PRO A 144 -3.18 8.20 8.50
C PRO A 144 -2.12 7.63 9.42
N VAL A 145 -1.60 8.46 10.32
CA VAL A 145 -0.95 7.96 11.53
C VAL A 145 -2.01 7.08 12.16
N ALA A 146 -1.94 5.79 11.83
CA ALA A 146 -3.04 4.87 12.03
C ALA A 146 -3.35 4.87 13.53
N ALA A 147 -4.54 5.34 13.88
CA ALA A 147 -5.10 5.03 15.18
C ALA A 147 -4.97 3.52 15.37
N LYS A 148 -4.39 3.13 16.50
CA LYS A 148 -4.07 1.74 16.83
C LYS A 148 -5.29 0.84 16.55
N PRO A 149 -5.21 -0.15 15.64
CA PRO A 149 -6.31 -1.05 15.36
C PRO A 149 -6.60 -1.95 16.58
N PRO A 150 -7.88 -2.26 16.85
CA PRO A 150 -8.23 -3.23 17.89
C PRO A 150 -7.62 -4.60 17.58
N TRP A 151 -7.42 -5.40 18.62
CA TRP A 151 -6.93 -6.77 18.46
C TRP A 151 -7.94 -7.60 17.62
N PRO A 152 -7.51 -8.33 16.57
CA PRO A 152 -8.40 -9.09 15.68
C PRO A 152 -9.05 -10.34 16.28
N GLY A 153 -8.72 -10.72 17.52
CA GLY A 153 -9.30 -11.90 18.19
C GLY A 153 -8.68 -13.25 17.82
N LEU A 154 -7.69 -13.30 16.91
CA LEU A 154 -7.06 -14.54 16.43
C LEU A 154 -5.55 -14.52 16.66
N VAL A 155 -4.98 -15.60 17.19
CA VAL A 155 -3.52 -15.77 17.29
C VAL A 155 -3.01 -16.31 15.96
N TYR A 156 -2.11 -15.57 15.31
CA TYR A 156 -1.54 -15.97 14.02
C TYR A 156 -0.20 -16.69 14.18
N ALA A 157 0.05 -17.67 13.32
CA ALA A 157 1.27 -18.47 13.24
C ALA A 157 1.70 -18.65 11.77
N TYR A 158 2.85 -19.32 11.57
CA TYR A 158 3.38 -19.60 10.25
C TYR A 158 2.36 -20.30 9.35
N GLY A 159 2.16 -19.76 8.14
CA GLY A 159 1.20 -20.26 7.16
C GLY A 159 -0.13 -19.51 7.12
N ASP A 160 -0.47 -18.72 8.15
CA ASP A 160 -1.72 -17.96 8.17
C ASP A 160 -1.71 -16.79 7.20
N CYS A 161 -2.83 -16.51 6.54
CA CYS A 161 -3.03 -15.29 5.77
C CYS A 161 -4.30 -14.57 6.22
N ALA A 162 -4.19 -13.28 6.53
CA ALA A 162 -5.30 -12.47 7.01
C ALA A 162 -5.08 -10.97 6.74
N PRO A 163 -6.16 -10.18 6.55
CA PRO A 163 -6.04 -8.73 6.43
C PRO A 163 -5.32 -8.06 7.61
N ALA A 164 -5.50 -8.58 8.82
CA ALA A 164 -4.82 -8.06 10.01
C ALA A 164 -3.30 -8.26 9.97
N LEU A 165 -2.82 -9.34 9.33
CA LEU A 165 -1.38 -9.58 9.16
C LEU A 165 -0.75 -8.56 8.24
N ARG A 166 -1.49 -8.09 7.21
CA ARG A 166 -1.04 -6.99 6.37
C ARG A 166 -0.87 -5.72 7.20
N SER A 167 -1.82 -5.41 8.09
CA SER A 167 -1.74 -4.25 8.98
C SER A 167 -0.53 -4.33 9.92
N PHE A 168 -0.29 -5.50 10.54
CA PHE A 168 0.89 -5.72 11.37
C PHE A 168 2.18 -5.54 10.57
N GLN A 169 2.29 -6.20 9.42
CA GLN A 169 3.48 -6.13 8.55
C GLN A 169 3.81 -4.68 8.16
N LEU A 170 2.83 -3.92 7.69
CA LEU A 170 3.03 -2.52 7.34
C LEU A 170 3.39 -1.67 8.56
N ARG A 171 2.82 -1.96 9.74
CA ARG A 171 3.20 -1.27 10.98
C ARG A 171 4.65 -1.52 11.36
N MET A 172 5.18 -2.72 11.12
CA MET A 172 6.57 -3.04 11.42
C MET A 172 7.56 -2.23 10.58
N ASN A 173 7.16 -1.64 9.45
CA ASN A 173 8.05 -0.76 8.67
C ASN A 173 8.48 0.49 9.43
N ALA A 174 7.66 0.98 10.37
CA ALA A 174 8.05 2.07 11.27
C ALA A 174 9.12 1.64 12.31
N PHE A 175 9.44 0.35 12.39
CA PHE A 175 10.58 -0.18 13.13
C PHE A 175 11.74 -0.59 12.20
N GLY A 176 11.78 -0.10 10.96
CA GLY A 176 12.90 -0.34 10.03
C GLY A 176 12.76 -1.59 9.16
N TYR A 177 11.67 -2.34 9.26
CA TYR A 177 11.40 -3.45 8.35
C TYR A 177 10.96 -2.95 6.96
N SER A 178 11.04 -3.81 5.95
CA SER A 178 10.63 -3.51 4.58
C SER A 178 9.58 -4.50 4.08
N PHE A 179 8.43 -4.54 4.75
CA PHE A 179 7.28 -5.34 4.35
C PHE A 179 6.46 -4.65 3.25
N GLN A 180 6.06 -5.45 2.26
CA GLN A 180 5.09 -5.06 1.24
C GLN A 180 3.62 -5.29 1.69
N GLY A 181 3.42 -5.85 2.89
CA GLY A 181 2.08 -6.12 3.43
C GLY A 181 1.37 -7.29 2.73
N THR A 182 2.05 -8.39 2.44
CA THR A 182 1.47 -9.56 1.75
C THR A 182 0.25 -10.14 2.46
N GLY A 183 0.09 -9.88 3.76
CA GLY A 183 -0.99 -10.43 4.57
C GLY A 183 -0.77 -11.87 4.99
N CYS A 184 0.39 -12.47 4.66
CA CYS A 184 0.70 -13.85 5.01
C CYS A 184 1.88 -13.95 5.98
N TYR A 185 1.70 -14.78 7.01
CA TYR A 185 2.65 -15.04 8.07
C TYR A 185 3.68 -16.07 7.61
N TYR A 186 4.76 -15.60 6.99
CA TYR A 186 5.90 -16.43 6.62
C TYR A 186 7.17 -15.98 7.34
N GLY A 187 8.34 -16.51 6.94
CA GLY A 187 9.60 -16.34 7.68
C GLY A 187 9.94 -14.89 8.07
N LYS A 188 9.76 -13.93 7.15
CA LYS A 188 10.01 -12.50 7.48
C LYS A 188 9.08 -11.98 8.59
N THR A 189 7.80 -12.34 8.55
CA THR A 189 6.82 -11.92 9.56
C THR A 189 7.07 -12.62 10.89
N GLN A 190 7.42 -13.91 10.87
CA GLN A 190 7.81 -14.66 12.07
C GLN A 190 9.02 -14.03 12.75
N GLN A 191 10.05 -13.67 11.98
CA GLN A 191 11.23 -12.99 12.49
C GLN A 191 10.87 -11.67 13.18
N ALA A 192 10.09 -10.81 12.50
CA ALA A 192 9.65 -9.54 13.07
C ALA A 192 8.81 -9.71 14.35
N VAL A 193 8.00 -10.77 14.44
CA VAL A 193 7.25 -11.12 15.65
C VAL A 193 8.18 -11.53 16.78
N LEU A 194 9.15 -12.39 16.52
CA LEU A 194 10.14 -12.83 17.52
C LEU A 194 10.97 -11.65 18.03
N ASP A 195 11.46 -10.80 17.14
CA ASP A 195 12.26 -9.63 17.50
C ASP A 195 11.46 -8.66 18.38
N LEU A 196 10.19 -8.45 18.03
CA LEU A 196 9.28 -7.61 18.81
C LEU A 196 8.94 -8.23 20.17
N GLN A 197 8.80 -9.55 20.25
CA GLN A 197 8.58 -10.25 21.52
C GLN A 197 9.77 -10.06 22.46
N ARG A 198 10.98 -10.30 21.98
CA ARG A 198 12.24 -10.10 22.72
C ARG A 198 12.40 -8.69 23.24
N ALA A 199 12.18 -7.69 22.37
CA ALA A 199 12.32 -6.29 22.73
C ALA A 199 11.33 -5.82 23.81
N ASN A 200 10.21 -6.55 23.98
CA ASN A 200 9.12 -6.19 24.87
C ASN A 200 8.92 -7.20 26.03
N ALA A 201 9.88 -8.09 26.28
CA ALA A 201 9.81 -9.12 27.31
C ALA A 201 8.52 -9.98 27.24
N ILE A 202 8.08 -10.28 26.01
CA ILE A 202 6.99 -11.22 25.72
C ILE A 202 7.62 -12.58 25.44
N ASN A 203 6.98 -13.68 25.84
CA ASN A 203 7.46 -15.03 25.51
C ASN A 203 7.68 -15.20 23.99
N ASP A 204 8.87 -15.69 23.61
CA ASP A 204 9.38 -15.86 22.24
C ASP A 204 8.69 -17.04 21.51
N SER A 205 7.36 -17.05 21.48
CA SER A 205 6.58 -18.12 20.87
C SER A 205 6.61 -18.11 19.34
N GLY A 206 7.03 -17.00 18.72
CA GLY A 206 6.93 -16.79 17.28
C GLY A 206 5.48 -16.80 16.79
N ARG A 207 4.52 -16.52 17.67
CA ARG A 207 3.09 -16.37 17.37
C ARG A 207 2.66 -14.93 17.61
N LEU A 208 1.93 -14.35 16.66
CA LEU A 208 1.36 -13.03 16.83
C LEU A 208 0.05 -13.13 17.61
N GLY A 209 0.14 -12.91 18.92
CA GLY A 209 -0.98 -12.82 19.84
C GLY A 209 -1.27 -11.39 20.31
N PRO A 210 -2.25 -11.19 21.20
CA PRO A 210 -2.74 -9.86 21.61
C PRO A 210 -1.65 -8.99 22.25
N LYS A 211 -0.74 -9.58 23.03
CA LYS A 211 0.40 -8.87 23.64
C LYS A 211 1.37 -8.35 22.57
N THR A 212 1.74 -9.20 21.61
CA THR A 212 2.65 -8.83 20.52
C THR A 212 2.01 -7.80 19.59
N TRP A 213 0.70 -7.91 19.33
CA TRP A 213 -0.04 -6.89 18.60
C TRP A 213 0.00 -5.55 19.33
N LYS A 214 -0.28 -5.52 20.64
CA LYS A 214 -0.17 -4.28 21.42
C LYS A 214 1.24 -3.68 21.35
N ALA A 215 2.29 -4.51 21.43
CA ALA A 215 3.67 -4.06 21.34
C ALA A 215 4.02 -3.45 19.97
N ALA A 216 3.37 -3.87 18.89
CA ALA A 216 3.62 -3.30 17.56
C ALA A 216 3.22 -1.82 17.46
N TRP A 217 2.34 -1.33 18.34
CA TRP A 217 1.95 0.08 18.40
C TRP A 217 2.49 0.81 19.62
N ASP A 218 2.43 0.20 20.80
CA ASP A 218 2.74 0.85 22.09
C ASP A 218 4.10 0.42 22.67
N GLY A 219 4.76 -0.56 22.05
CA GLY A 219 5.94 -1.22 22.58
C GLY A 219 7.26 -0.58 22.18
N LYS A 220 8.33 -1.14 22.72
CA LYS A 220 9.71 -0.84 22.34
C LYS A 220 9.98 -1.40 20.93
N PRO A 221 10.58 -0.61 20.02
CA PRO A 221 11.07 -1.12 18.74
C PRO A 221 12.11 -2.24 18.95
N PRO A 222 12.13 -3.28 18.10
CA PRO A 222 13.25 -4.20 18.04
C PRO A 222 14.55 -3.48 17.64
N ARG A 223 15.69 -3.94 18.16
CA ARG A 223 17.02 -3.41 17.85
C ARG A 223 17.70 -4.22 16.76
#